data_AF-A0A7C3H0F6-F1
#
_entry.id   AF-A0A7C3H0F6-F1
#
_cell.length_a   1.000
_cell.length_b   1.000
_cell.length_c   1.000
_cell.angle_alpha   90.00
_cell.angle_beta   90.00
_cell.angle_gamma   90.00
#
_symmetry.space_group_name_H-M   'P 1'
#
loop_
_entity.id
_entity.type
_entity.pdbx_description
1 polymer ?
#
loop_
_entity_poly.entity_id
_entity_poly.type
_entity_poly.pdbx_seq_one_letter_code
_entity_poly.pdbx_strand_id
1 'polypeptide(L)'
;MSRPITIVSGLPRSGTSMMMKMLEAGGLPVLTDQIRAADEDNPKGYYEFERVKQIEHDQEWLPDAQGKAVKMIAALLKHLPPDYEYKIVFMQRDMQEVLA
;
A
#
# COMPACT_ATOMS: atom_id res chain seq x y z
N MET A 1 14.92 -17.18 -5.23
CA MET A 1 15.07 -15.74 -5.53
C MET A 1 14.26 -14.96 -4.51
N SER A 2 14.82 -13.88 -3.94
CA SER A 2 14.06 -12.92 -3.13
C SER A 2 12.87 -12.40 -3.94
N ARG A 3 11.67 -12.34 -3.33
CA ARG A 3 10.50 -11.69 -3.92
C ARG A 3 10.24 -10.40 -3.14
N PRO A 4 10.65 -9.23 -3.67
CA PRO A 4 10.57 -7.99 -2.92
C PRO A 4 9.12 -7.64 -2.58
N ILE A 5 8.94 -6.98 -1.44
CA ILE A 5 7.66 -6.39 -1.04
C ILE A 5 7.55 -5.07 -1.79
N THR A 6 6.53 -4.92 -2.64
CA THR A 6 6.27 -3.65 -3.32
C THR A 6 5.41 -2.79 -2.41
N ILE A 7 5.84 -1.57 -2.11
CA ILE A 7 5.09 -0.64 -1.28
C ILE A 7 4.68 0.56 -2.12
N VAL A 8 3.37 0.77 -2.24
CA VAL A 8 2.82 2.01 -2.80
C VAL A 8 2.62 2.98 -1.65
N SER A 9 3.39 4.07 -1.66
CA SER A 9 3.41 5.05 -0.58
C SER A 9 3.26 6.47 -1.07
N GLY A 10 2.99 7.40 -0.15
CA GLY A 10 2.75 8.81 -0.44
C GLY A 10 1.88 9.44 0.64
N LEU A 11 1.60 10.73 0.47
CA LEU A 11 0.63 11.43 1.31
C LEU A 11 -0.80 10.94 1.01
N PRO A 12 -1.74 11.02 1.97
CA PRO A 12 -3.16 10.86 1.67
C PRO A 12 -3.58 11.73 0.47
N ARG A 13 -4.50 11.23 -0.37
CA ARG A 13 -4.98 11.93 -1.59
C ARG A 13 -3.97 12.12 -2.75
N SER A 14 -2.77 11.54 -2.65
CA SER A 14 -1.76 11.54 -3.72
C SER A 14 -1.99 10.52 -4.86
N GLY A 15 -3.08 9.75 -4.83
CA GLY A 15 -3.38 8.75 -5.86
C GLY A 15 -2.83 7.34 -5.61
N THR A 16 -2.45 7.01 -4.37
CA THR A 16 -1.96 5.66 -4.01
C THR A 16 -2.94 4.54 -4.34
N SER A 17 -4.26 4.75 -4.16
CA SER A 17 -5.27 3.75 -4.58
C SER A 17 -5.29 3.51 -6.09
N MET A 18 -5.09 4.55 -6.89
CA MET A 18 -5.02 4.41 -8.35
C MET A 18 -3.80 3.59 -8.75
N MET A 19 -2.65 3.84 -8.12
CA MET A 19 -1.43 3.07 -8.37
C MET A 19 -1.59 1.60 -7.98
N MET A 20 -2.20 1.29 -6.83
CA MET A 20 -2.50 -0.10 -6.44
C MET A 20 -3.32 -0.83 -7.51
N LYS A 21 -4.35 -0.17 -8.04
CA LYS A 21 -5.18 -0.71 -9.12
C LYS A 21 -4.42 -0.93 -10.43
N MET A 22 -3.53 -0.02 -10.79
CA MET A 22 -2.68 -0.17 -11.97
C MET A 22 -1.74 -1.37 -11.83
N LEU A 23 -1.16 -1.57 -10.65
CA LEU A 23 -0.29 -2.72 -10.36
C LEU A 23 -1.05 -4.04 -10.40
N GLU A 24 -2.24 -4.09 -9.79
CA GLU A 24 -3.12 -5.27 -9.83
C GLU A 24 -3.53 -5.61 -11.27
N ALA A 25 -3.95 -4.62 -12.05
CA ALA A 25 -4.28 -4.80 -13.46
C ALA A 25 -3.05 -5.25 -14.30
N GLY A 26 -1.84 -4.86 -13.88
CA GLY A 26 -0.57 -5.33 -14.42
C GLY A 26 -0.16 -6.74 -13.97
N GLY A 27 -0.98 -7.43 -13.18
CA GLY A 27 -0.76 -8.79 -12.72
C GLY A 27 0.08 -8.91 -11.45
N LEU A 28 0.43 -7.80 -10.77
CA LEU A 28 1.08 -7.86 -9.47
C LEU A 28 0.03 -8.11 -8.38
N PRO A 29 0.11 -9.22 -7.62
CA PRO A 29 -0.85 -9.48 -6.55
C PRO A 29 -0.80 -8.36 -5.50
N VAL A 30 -1.95 -7.96 -4.99
CA VAL A 30 -2.06 -6.96 -3.91
C VAL A 30 -2.37 -7.63 -2.58
N LEU A 31 -1.87 -7.06 -1.49
CA LEU A 31 -2.26 -7.42 -0.13
C LEU A 31 -3.25 -6.37 0.38
N THR A 32 -4.46 -6.81 0.66
CA THR A 32 -5.58 -6.01 1.17
C THR A 32 -6.30 -6.82 2.25
N ASP A 33 -6.98 -6.16 3.19
CA ASP A 33 -7.75 -6.87 4.22
C ASP A 33 -9.14 -7.29 3.73
N GLN A 34 -9.58 -6.76 2.57
CA GLN A 34 -10.93 -6.93 2.00
C GLN A 34 -12.06 -6.63 3.00
N ILE A 35 -11.78 -5.89 4.09
CA ILE A 35 -12.76 -5.58 5.13
C ILE A 35 -13.78 -4.58 4.59
N ARG A 36 -13.34 -3.64 3.76
CA ARG A 36 -14.21 -2.66 3.12
C ARG A 36 -14.66 -3.20 1.77
N ALA A 37 -15.94 -3.59 1.72
CA ALA A 37 -16.59 -3.94 0.47
C ALA A 37 -16.69 -2.72 -0.45
N ALA A 38 -16.90 -2.99 -1.75
CA ALA A 38 -17.27 -1.94 -2.69
C ALA A 38 -18.58 -1.25 -2.27
N ASP A 39 -18.64 0.06 -2.46
CA ASP A 39 -19.82 0.88 -2.20
C ASP A 39 -20.07 1.87 -3.35
N GLU A 40 -21.05 2.76 -3.20
CA GLU A 40 -21.42 3.74 -4.24
C GLU A 40 -20.28 4.73 -4.55
N ASP A 41 -19.43 5.04 -3.56
CA ASP A 41 -18.29 5.95 -3.70
C ASP A 41 -17.09 5.24 -4.35
N ASN A 42 -16.93 3.94 -4.10
CA ASN A 42 -15.88 3.12 -4.66
C ASN A 42 -16.38 1.72 -5.07
N PRO A 43 -16.97 1.60 -6.28
CA PRO A 43 -17.54 0.35 -6.76
C PRO A 43 -16.51 -0.75 -7.02
N LYS A 44 -15.21 -0.43 -6.96
CA LYS A 44 -14.11 -1.40 -7.13
C LYS A 44 -13.49 -1.85 -5.82
N GLY A 45 -14.04 -1.43 -4.69
CA GLY A 45 -13.54 -1.78 -3.36
C GLY A 45 -12.21 -1.10 -3.05
N TYR A 46 -11.70 -1.39 -1.86
CA TYR A 46 -10.63 -0.64 -1.24
C TYR A 46 -9.34 -1.45 -1.14
N TYR A 47 -8.20 -0.78 -1.34
CA TYR A 47 -6.87 -1.37 -1.19
C TYR A 47 -6.27 -1.15 0.20
N GLU A 48 -7.10 -0.87 1.20
CA GLU A 48 -6.61 -0.74 2.57
C GLU A 48 -6.20 -2.11 3.14
N PHE A 49 -5.19 -2.06 4.00
CA PHE A 49 -4.75 -3.19 4.80
C PHE A 49 -4.48 -2.64 6.21
N GLU A 50 -5.48 -2.68 7.07
CA GLU A 50 -5.49 -1.98 8.36
C GLU A 50 -4.28 -2.34 9.25
N ARG A 51 -3.75 -3.57 9.15
CA ARG A 51 -2.54 -4.03 9.88
C ARG A 51 -1.30 -3.17 9.62
N VAL A 52 -1.18 -2.49 8.47
CA VAL A 52 -0.03 -1.58 8.24
C VAL A 52 0.03 -0.46 9.27
N LYS A 53 -1.10 -0.05 9.86
CA LYS A 53 -1.13 1.01 10.88
C LYS A 53 -0.44 0.58 12.18
N GLN A 54 -0.28 -0.71 12.39
CA GLN A 54 0.37 -1.30 13.56
C GLN A 54 1.81 -1.72 13.29
N ILE A 55 2.42 -1.36 12.15
CA ILE A 55 3.76 -1.83 11.73
C ILE A 55 4.88 -1.63 12.77
N GLU A 56 4.73 -0.65 13.67
CA GLU A 56 5.67 -0.42 14.78
C GLU A 56 5.67 -1.57 15.81
N HIS A 57 4.56 -2.31 15.92
CA HIS A 57 4.34 -3.37 16.90
C HIS A 57 3.96 -4.73 16.28
N ASP A 58 3.39 -4.73 15.07
CA ASP A 58 2.93 -5.90 14.33
C ASP A 58 3.58 -5.96 12.94
N GLN A 59 4.54 -6.87 12.81
CA GLN A 59 5.29 -7.15 11.59
C GLN A 59 4.99 -8.54 11.01
N GLU A 60 4.08 -9.30 11.65
CA GLU A 60 3.85 -10.72 11.32
C GLU A 60 3.20 -10.91 9.94
N TRP A 61 2.69 -9.84 9.32
CA TRP A 61 2.13 -9.86 7.97
C TRP A 61 3.17 -9.72 6.85
N LEU A 62 4.40 -9.29 7.16
CA LEU A 62 5.45 -9.08 6.14
C LEU A 62 5.82 -10.36 5.37
N PRO A 63 5.88 -11.56 5.99
CA PRO A 63 6.07 -12.81 5.25
C PRO A 63 5.03 -13.00 4.14
N ASP A 64 3.77 -12.68 4.41
CA ASP A 64 2.66 -12.81 3.45
C ASP A 64 2.69 -11.74 2.36
N ALA A 65 3.45 -10.66 2.56
CA ALA A 65 3.56 -9.54 1.62
C ALA A 65 4.65 -9.76 0.54
N GLN A 66 5.52 -10.76 0.69
CA GLN A 66 6.59 -11.00 -0.27
C GLN A 66 6.06 -11.27 -1.68
N GLY A 67 6.52 -10.49 -2.65
CA GLY A 67 6.06 -10.56 -4.04
C GLY A 67 4.68 -9.95 -4.28
N LYS A 68 4.13 -9.22 -3.30
CA LYS A 68 2.86 -8.50 -3.42
C LYS A 68 3.06 -6.98 -3.31
N ALA A 69 2.05 -6.23 -3.74
CA ALA A 69 1.94 -4.80 -3.48
C ALA A 69 1.13 -4.51 -2.21
N VAL A 70 1.61 -3.58 -1.39
CA VAL A 70 0.94 -3.13 -0.16
C VAL A 70 0.84 -1.62 -0.16
N LYS A 71 -0.33 -1.08 0.16
CA LYS A 71 -0.55 0.36 0.31
C LYS A 71 -0.19 0.79 1.73
N MET A 72 0.67 1.79 1.86
CA MET A 72 1.10 2.29 3.16
C MET A 72 1.41 3.79 3.09
N ILE A 73 0.93 4.59 4.03
CA ILE A 73 1.25 6.03 4.05
C ILE A 73 2.74 6.27 4.35
N ALA A 74 3.29 7.37 3.84
CA ALA A 74 4.72 7.67 3.94
C ALA A 74 5.25 7.67 5.39
N ALA A 75 4.46 8.12 6.35
CA ALA A 75 4.85 8.21 7.75
C ALA A 75 5.19 6.86 8.40
N LEU A 76 4.66 5.75 7.86
CA LEU A 76 4.83 4.41 8.42
C LEU A 76 6.05 3.67 7.86
N LEU A 77 6.63 4.15 6.75
CA LEU A 77 7.78 3.50 6.11
C LEU A 77 8.99 3.36 7.05
N LYS A 78 9.16 4.29 7.99
CA LYS A 78 10.27 4.30 8.95
C LYS A 78 10.26 3.12 9.93
N HIS A 79 9.13 2.42 10.04
CA HIS A 79 8.97 1.27 10.93
C HIS A 79 9.17 -0.07 10.21
N LEU A 80 9.47 -0.06 8.90
CA LEU A 80 9.76 -1.28 8.17
C LEU A 80 11.09 -1.90 8.66
N PRO A 81 11.10 -3.19 9.02
CA PRO A 81 12.31 -3.87 9.45
C PRO A 81 13.26 -4.10 8.27
N PRO A 82 14.58 -4.13 8.50
CA PRO A 82 15.59 -4.27 7.45
C PRO A 82 15.69 -5.69 6.86
N ASP A 83 14.96 -6.67 7.41
CA ASP A 83 15.03 -8.09 7.04
C ASP A 83 14.44 -8.43 5.66
N TYR A 84 13.80 -7.47 5.00
CA TYR A 84 13.15 -7.66 3.70
C TYR A 84 13.67 -6.68 2.64
N GLU A 85 13.56 -7.09 1.39
CA GLU A 85 13.80 -6.22 0.24
C GLU A 85 12.50 -5.48 -0.11
N TYR A 86 12.56 -4.15 -0.16
CA TYR A 86 11.42 -3.31 -0.49
C TYR A 86 11.62 -2.58 -1.81
N LYS A 87 10.58 -2.57 -2.64
CA LYS A 87 10.47 -1.69 -3.81
C LYS A 87 9.41 -0.64 -3.54
N ILE A 88 9.83 0.61 -3.39
CA ILE A 88 8.92 1.69 -3.00
C ILE A 88 8.51 2.48 -4.25
N VAL A 89 7.22 2.50 -4.54
CA VAL A 89 6.59 3.43 -5.49
C VAL A 89 6.04 4.60 -4.68
N PHE A 90 6.77 5.70 -4.67
CA PHE A 90 6.40 6.89 -3.89
C PHE A 90 5.62 7.88 -4.74
N MET A 91 4.33 8.02 -4.43
CA MET A 91 3.38 8.89 -5.11
C MET A 91 3.57 10.34 -4.66
N GLN A 92 3.69 11.23 -5.64
CA GLN A 92 3.76 12.67 -5.43
C GLN A 92 2.61 13.35 -6.18
N ARG A 93 2.06 14.38 -5.56
CA ARG A 93 1.00 15.22 -6.12
C ARG A 93 1.17 16.64 -5.56
N ASP A 94 0.80 17.63 -6.36
CA ASP A 94 0.86 19.03 -5.93
C ASP A 94 0.09 19.24 -4.62
N MET A 95 0.66 20.05 -3.71
CA MET A 95 0.10 20.23 -2.38
C MET A 95 -1.26 20.91 -2.41
N GLN A 96 -1.52 21.80 -3.37
CA GLN A 96 -2.81 22.47 -3.51
C GLN A 96 -3.90 21.45 -3.87
N GLU A 97 -3.59 20.49 -4.77
CA GLU A 97 -4.52 19.41 -5.12
C GLU A 97 -4.72 18.40 -3.97
N VAL A 98 -3.68 18.18 -3.16
CA VAL A 98 -3.75 17.29 -1.99
C VAL A 98 -4.54 17.92 -0.85
N LEU A 99 -4.65 19.24 -0.77
CA LEU A 99 -5.36 19.96 0.30
C LEU A 99 -6.81 20.33 -0.04
N ALA A 100 -7.12 20.50 -1.33
CA ALA A 100 -8.44 20.87 -1.84
C ALA A 100 -9.59 19.93 -1.43
#